data_AF-A0A6G8D7S9-F1
#
_entry.id   AF-A0A6G8D7S9-F1
#
_cell.length_a   1.000
_cell.length_b   1.000
_cell.length_c   1.000
_cell.angle_alpha   90.00
_cell.angle_beta   90.00
_cell.angle_gamma   90.00
#
_symmetry.space_group_name_H-M   'P 1'
#
loop_
_entity.id
_entity.type
_entity.pdbx_description
1 polymer ?
#
loop_
_entity_poly.entity_id
_entity_poly.type
_entity_poly.pdbx_seq_one_letter_code
_entity_poly.pdbx_strand_id
1 'polypeptide(L)'
;MTATLIQALTDRDFCSYFVRTGGGFHPVDQHPLLNSEALIHRYCMSESEWLYFEHRYWPDEDKGEEIGGIMSDADVLAQLKIRDIQKAKLWRFYVAYIHGLAPMNTVVDKLLSGEYKQHWVLPSLTCSDSLSTCGVNEESGSELGQCQLSFC
;
A
#
# COMPACT_ATOMS: atom_id res chain seq x y z
N MET A 1 -0.78 -8.66 -11.21
CA MET A 1 -0.55 -7.19 -11.16
C MET A 1 0.35 -6.90 -9.97
N THR A 2 1.50 -6.29 -10.17
CA THR A 2 2.39 -5.84 -9.09
C THR A 2 1.80 -4.58 -8.46
N ALA A 3 1.31 -4.60 -7.20
CA ALA A 3 1.00 -3.31 -6.57
C ALA A 3 2.28 -2.61 -6.20
N THR A 4 2.38 -1.38 -6.69
CA THR A 4 3.45 -0.45 -6.35
C THR A 4 2.95 0.48 -5.26
N LEU A 5 3.88 1.11 -4.54
CA LEU A 5 3.55 2.22 -3.65
C LEU A 5 2.69 3.30 -4.34
N ILE A 6 2.95 3.55 -5.62
CA ILE A 6 2.17 4.46 -6.46
C ILE A 6 0.70 4.03 -6.49
N GLN A 7 0.42 2.75 -6.78
CA GLN A 7 -0.95 2.25 -6.85
C GLN A 7 -1.72 2.53 -5.55
N ALA A 8 -1.10 2.22 -4.39
CA ALA A 8 -1.71 2.48 -3.10
C ALA A 8 -1.97 3.98 -2.89
N LEU A 9 -0.97 4.83 -3.18
CA LEU A 9 -1.11 6.29 -2.98
C LEU A 9 -2.07 6.97 -3.98
N THR A 10 -2.36 6.34 -5.12
CA THR A 10 -3.38 6.81 -6.08
C THR A 10 -4.78 6.28 -5.78
N ASP A 11 -4.91 5.26 -4.94
CA ASP A 11 -6.18 4.71 -4.49
C ASP A 11 -6.79 5.60 -3.40
N ARG A 12 -7.83 6.36 -3.77
CA ARG A 12 -8.53 7.29 -2.87
C ARG A 12 -9.27 6.60 -1.74
N ASP A 13 -9.78 5.39 -1.99
CA ASP A 13 -10.50 4.63 -0.99
C ASP A 13 -9.54 4.09 0.06
N PHE A 14 -8.37 3.60 -0.37
CA PHE A 14 -7.29 3.27 0.55
C PHE A 14 -6.82 4.48 1.35
N CYS A 15 -6.55 5.63 0.72
CA CYS A 15 -6.10 6.82 1.43
C CYS A 15 -7.10 7.27 2.51
N SER A 16 -8.40 7.22 2.19
CA SER A 16 -9.48 7.50 3.14
C SER A 16 -9.54 6.46 4.26
N TYR A 17 -9.40 5.18 3.94
CA TYR A 17 -9.30 4.09 4.92
C TYR A 17 -8.12 4.31 5.87
N PHE A 18 -6.94 4.67 5.36
CA PHE A 18 -5.74 4.91 6.14
C PHE A 18 -5.97 5.98 7.21
N VAL A 19 -6.53 7.13 6.83
CA VAL A 19 -6.84 8.21 7.78
C VAL A 19 -7.84 7.73 8.85
N ARG A 20 -8.97 7.16 8.42
CA ARG A 20 -10.07 6.75 9.32
C ARG A 20 -9.65 5.66 10.33
N THR A 21 -8.66 4.84 10.00
CA THR A 21 -8.25 3.69 10.82
C THR A 21 -6.98 3.97 11.66
N GLY A 22 -6.59 5.23 11.82
CA GLY A 22 -5.46 5.62 12.67
C GLY A 22 -4.12 5.73 11.96
N GLY A 23 -4.13 5.90 10.63
CA GLY A 23 -2.96 6.23 9.82
C GLY A 23 -2.31 7.55 10.26
N GLY A 24 -3.12 8.50 10.74
CA GLY A 24 -2.70 9.73 11.42
C GLY A 24 -2.51 10.95 10.52
N PHE A 25 -2.36 10.76 9.21
CA PHE A 25 -2.26 11.83 8.21
C PHE A 25 -2.83 11.36 6.88
N HIS A 26 -3.21 12.29 6.00
CA HIS A 26 -3.54 11.94 4.62
C HIS A 26 -2.25 11.87 3.79
N PRO A 27 -1.93 10.73 3.14
CA PRO A 27 -0.59 10.53 2.57
C PRO A 27 -0.30 11.38 1.32
N VAL A 28 -1.33 11.85 0.63
CA VAL A 28 -1.21 12.61 -0.63
C VAL A 28 -2.08 13.86 -0.68
N ASP A 29 -2.52 14.37 0.47
CA ASP A 29 -3.35 15.58 0.54
C ASP A 29 -2.92 16.43 1.74
N GLN A 30 -3.44 17.65 1.85
CA GLN A 30 -3.24 18.57 2.97
C GLN A 30 -1.81 19.11 3.13
N HIS A 31 -0.97 19.01 2.09
CA HIS A 31 0.34 19.66 2.05
C HIS A 31 0.22 21.06 1.39
N PRO A 32 0.63 22.17 2.04
CA PRO A 32 0.44 23.54 1.59
C PRO A 32 1.39 23.92 0.46
N LEU A 33 2.55 23.26 0.38
CA LEU A 33 3.57 23.54 -0.64
C LEU A 33 3.56 22.54 -1.81
N LEU A 34 2.96 21.36 -1.65
CA LEU A 34 3.10 20.27 -2.61
C LEU A 34 1.73 19.71 -2.96
N ASN A 35 1.48 19.53 -4.24
CA ASN A 35 0.30 18.82 -4.71
C ASN A 35 0.46 17.30 -4.52
N SER A 36 -0.63 16.55 -4.71
CA SER A 36 -0.66 15.09 -4.54
C SER A 36 0.38 14.36 -5.40
N GLU A 37 0.62 14.81 -6.64
CA GLU A 37 1.61 14.20 -7.53
C GLU A 37 3.03 14.33 -6.99
N ALA A 38 3.41 15.53 -6.53
CA ALA A 38 4.71 15.79 -5.92
C ALA A 38 4.90 15.00 -4.61
N LEU A 39 3.83 14.80 -3.84
CA LEU A 39 3.87 13.95 -2.65
C LEU A 39 4.11 12.48 -3.00
N ILE A 40 3.38 11.94 -3.98
CA ILE A 40 3.58 10.58 -4.48
C ILE A 40 5.02 10.42 -4.96
N HIS A 41 5.52 11.36 -5.75
CA HIS A 41 6.89 11.36 -6.23
C HIS A 41 7.90 11.31 -5.08
N ARG A 42 7.74 12.13 -4.03
CA ARG A 42 8.61 12.13 -2.85
C ARG A 42 8.66 10.78 -2.11
N TYR A 43 7.54 10.08 -2.01
CA TYR A 43 7.49 8.73 -1.42
C TYR A 43 8.21 7.68 -2.28
N CYS A 44 8.23 7.90 -3.59
CA CYS A 44 8.81 6.98 -4.58
C CYS A 44 10.29 7.26 -4.89
N MET A 45 10.83 8.43 -4.54
CA MET A 45 12.25 8.74 -4.68
C MET A 45 13.12 7.67 -4.01
N SER A 46 14.17 7.27 -4.70
CA SER A 46 15.29 6.54 -4.10
C SER A 46 15.95 7.35 -2.98
N GLU A 47 16.78 6.69 -2.18
CA GLU A 47 17.57 7.38 -1.15
C GLU A 47 18.48 8.43 -1.75
N SER A 48 19.21 8.10 -2.82
CA SER A 48 20.08 9.05 -3.51
C SER A 48 19.29 10.26 -4.02
N GLU A 49 18.17 10.03 -4.73
CA GLU A 49 17.32 11.13 -5.22
C GLU A 49 16.81 12.00 -4.08
N TRP A 50 16.43 11.40 -2.95
CA TRP A 50 16.01 12.13 -1.77
C TRP A 50 17.11 13.03 -1.22
N LEU A 51 18.33 12.52 -1.09
CA LEU A 51 19.47 13.27 -0.52
C LEU A 51 19.91 14.44 -1.42
N TYR A 52 19.71 14.35 -2.73
CA TYR A 52 20.01 15.43 -3.67
C TYR A 52 18.83 16.39 -3.89
N PHE A 53 17.63 16.06 -3.39
CA PHE A 53 16.45 16.92 -3.54
C PHE A 53 16.53 18.11 -2.58
N GLU A 54 16.11 19.29 -3.04
CA GLU A 54 16.03 20.47 -2.15
C GLU A 54 14.86 20.32 -1.18
N HIS A 55 15.17 20.20 0.12
CA HIS A 55 14.17 20.12 1.18
C HIS A 55 14.02 21.47 1.88
N ARG A 56 12.77 21.82 2.19
CA ARG A 56 12.43 23.08 2.86
C ARG A 56 11.53 22.82 4.05
N TYR A 57 11.74 23.56 5.13
CA TYR A 57 10.89 23.47 6.30
C TYR A 57 9.45 23.81 5.96
N TRP A 58 8.54 23.08 6.59
CA TRP A 58 7.13 23.37 6.54
C TRP A 58 6.85 24.78 7.09
N PRO A 59 5.83 25.49 6.61
CA PRO A 59 5.32 26.70 7.23
C PRO A 59 4.74 26.40 8.62
N ASP A 60 5.61 26.31 9.62
CA ASP A 60 5.23 26.09 11.02
C ASP A 60 5.57 27.37 11.78
N GLU A 61 4.57 28.23 11.99
CA GLU A 61 4.71 29.51 12.68
C GLU A 61 5.27 29.34 14.11
N ASP A 62 5.09 28.16 14.70
CA ASP A 62 5.46 27.86 16.09
C ASP A 62 6.93 27.43 16.27
N LYS A 63 7.67 27.14 15.19
CA LYS A 63 9.03 26.57 15.30
C LYS A 63 10.18 27.57 15.30
N GLY A 64 9.93 28.85 15.04
CA GLY A 64 10.99 29.86 14.98
C GLY A 64 12.03 29.64 13.86
N GLU A 65 11.83 28.63 13.01
CA GLU A 65 12.58 28.41 11.77
C GLU A 65 11.95 29.26 10.66
N GLU A 66 12.77 29.77 9.74
CA GLU A 66 12.26 30.54 8.60
C GLU A 66 11.39 29.62 7.74
N ILE A 67 10.09 29.92 7.70
CA ILE A 67 9.11 29.21 6.88
C ILE A 67 9.62 29.10 5.44
N GLY A 68 9.72 27.87 4.92
CA GLY A 68 10.22 27.62 3.57
C GLY A 68 11.75 27.76 3.43
N GLY A 69 12.48 27.96 4.52
CA GLY A 69 13.94 27.89 4.58
C GLY A 69 14.47 26.50 4.23
N ILE A 70 15.69 26.43 3.72
CA ILE A 70 16.35 25.17 3.32
C ILE A 70 16.64 24.35 4.58
N MET A 71 16.29 23.05 4.56
CA MET A 71 16.57 22.14 5.66
C MET A 71 18.07 21.87 5.82
N SER A 72 18.51 21.66 7.06
CA SER A 72 19.86 21.16 7.34
C SER A 72 20.02 19.70 6.87
N ASP A 73 21.26 19.29 6.56
CA ASP A 73 21.57 17.89 6.19
C ASP A 73 21.11 16.88 7.26
N ALA A 74 21.24 17.26 8.54
CA ALA A 74 20.82 16.42 9.66
C ALA A 74 19.30 16.19 9.66
N ASP A 75 18.52 17.24 9.35
CA ASP A 75 17.07 17.14 9.27
C ASP A 75 16.62 16.40 8.01
N VAL A 76 17.30 16.58 6.88
CA VAL A 76 17.04 15.81 5.66
C VAL A 76 17.20 14.30 5.92
N LEU A 77 18.24 13.90 6.63
CA LEU A 77 18.47 12.52 7.04
C LEU A 77 17.42 12.03 8.06
N ALA A 78 16.97 12.90 8.97
CA ALA A 78 15.89 12.56 9.90
C ALA A 78 14.57 12.33 9.15
N GLN A 79 14.24 13.19 8.19
CA GLN A 79 13.03 13.08 7.36
C GLN A 79 13.08 11.84 6.45
N LEU A 80 14.24 11.46 5.94
CA LEU A 80 14.42 10.21 5.21
C LEU A 80 14.01 9.00 6.06
N LYS A 81 14.49 8.93 7.32
CA LYS A 81 14.12 7.86 8.26
C LYS A 81 12.62 7.86 8.57
N ILE A 82 12.03 9.05 8.76
CA ILE A 82 10.59 9.20 8.99
C ILE A 82 9.80 8.69 7.79
N ARG A 83 10.21 9.05 6.57
CA ARG A 83 9.59 8.58 5.32
C ARG A 83 9.59 7.06 5.23
N ASP A 84 10.69 6.41 5.57
CA ASP A 84 10.78 4.95 5.49
C ASP A 84 9.89 4.25 6.52
N ILE A 85 9.78 4.82 7.73
CA ILE A 85 8.81 4.37 8.76
C ILE A 85 7.38 4.54 8.25
N GLN A 86 7.06 5.70 7.65
CA GLN A 86 5.74 5.97 7.07
C GLN A 86 5.42 5.00 5.94
N LYS A 87 6.39 4.66 5.07
CA LYS A 87 6.22 3.66 4.01
C LYS A 87 5.93 2.28 4.59
N ALA A 88 6.65 1.84 5.63
CA ALA A 88 6.36 0.57 6.29
C ALA A 88 4.95 0.56 6.90
N LYS A 89 4.53 1.67 7.53
CA LYS A 89 3.18 1.83 8.08
C LYS A 89 2.12 1.76 6.97
N LEU A 90 2.30 2.50 5.88
CA LEU A 90 1.40 2.49 4.72
C LEU A 90 1.27 1.08 4.14
N TRP A 91 2.37 0.33 4.04
CA TRP A 91 2.32 -1.05 3.55
C TRP A 91 1.45 -1.97 4.41
N ARG A 92 1.65 -1.95 5.74
CA ARG A 92 0.80 -2.73 6.67
C ARG A 92 -0.67 -2.40 6.48
N PHE A 93 -1.01 -1.11 6.40
CA PHE A 93 -2.39 -0.67 6.22
C PHE A 93 -2.93 -1.08 4.86
N TYR A 94 -2.12 -1.04 3.81
CA TYR A 94 -2.54 -1.45 2.48
C TYR A 94 -2.83 -2.95 2.40
N VAL A 95 -1.98 -3.78 3.03
CA VAL A 95 -2.22 -5.22 3.17
C VAL A 95 -3.50 -5.47 3.97
N ALA A 96 -3.73 -4.74 5.07
CA ALA A 96 -4.98 -4.87 5.82
C ALA A 96 -6.20 -4.46 5.00
N TYR A 97 -6.10 -3.39 4.21
CA TYR A 97 -7.15 -2.88 3.34
C TYR A 97 -7.58 -3.91 2.28
N ILE A 98 -6.64 -4.47 1.52
CA ILE A 98 -6.96 -5.45 0.47
C ILE A 98 -7.53 -6.76 1.01
N HIS A 99 -7.26 -7.09 2.28
CA HIS A 99 -7.78 -8.28 2.96
C HIS A 99 -9.01 -8.01 3.83
N GLY A 100 -9.51 -6.77 3.90
CA GLY A 100 -10.67 -6.41 4.73
C GLY A 100 -10.44 -6.56 6.23
N LEU A 101 -9.19 -6.41 6.69
CA LEU A 101 -8.77 -6.60 8.08
C LEU A 101 -8.50 -5.26 8.77
N ALA A 102 -8.41 -5.29 10.11
CA ALA A 102 -7.85 -4.19 10.89
C ALA A 102 -6.31 -4.17 10.76
N PRO A 103 -5.65 -3.01 10.70
CA PRO A 103 -4.20 -2.93 10.46
C PRO A 103 -3.33 -3.62 11.52
N MET A 104 -3.81 -3.67 12.76
CA MET A 104 -3.10 -4.29 13.91
C MET A 104 -3.60 -5.72 14.20
N ASN A 105 -4.32 -6.34 13.26
CA ASN A 105 -4.75 -7.72 13.40
C ASN A 105 -3.56 -8.67 13.24
N THR A 106 -3.46 -9.70 14.09
CA THR A 106 -2.37 -10.69 14.07
C THR A 106 -2.29 -11.48 12.74
N VAL A 107 -3.39 -11.57 11.99
CA VAL A 107 -3.39 -12.14 10.63
C VAL A 107 -2.57 -11.26 9.69
N VAL A 108 -2.64 -9.94 9.81
CA VAL A 108 -1.83 -9.01 9.02
C VAL A 108 -0.34 -9.20 9.32
N ASP A 109 0.03 -9.43 10.58
CA ASP A 109 1.43 -9.72 10.93
C ASP A 109 1.92 -11.02 10.28
N LYS A 110 1.07 -12.06 10.22
CA LYS A 110 1.40 -13.31 9.49
C LYS A 110 1.59 -13.05 8.01
N LEU A 111 0.67 -12.32 7.38
CA LEU A 111 0.76 -11.94 5.97
C LEU A 111 2.05 -11.16 5.68
N LEU A 112 2.39 -10.17 6.50
CA LEU A 112 3.62 -9.38 6.37
C LEU A 112 4.89 -10.19 6.62
N SER A 113 4.84 -11.25 7.44
CA SER A 113 6.00 -12.11 7.67
C SER A 113 6.20 -13.18 6.58
N GLY A 114 5.14 -13.49 5.83
CA GLY A 114 5.11 -14.51 4.79
C GLY A 114 4.92 -13.91 3.40
N GLU A 115 3.69 -13.97 2.91
CA GLU A 115 3.28 -13.61 1.54
C GLU A 115 3.70 -12.17 1.14
N TYR A 116 3.64 -11.23 2.07
CA TYR A 116 3.93 -9.80 1.86
C TYR A 116 5.24 -9.35 2.53
N LYS A 117 6.18 -10.29 2.74
CA LYS A 117 7.49 -10.01 3.35
C LYS A 117 8.30 -8.98 2.58
N GLN A 118 8.20 -9.00 1.25
CA GLN A 118 8.80 -7.96 0.42
C GLN A 118 7.81 -6.80 0.30
N HIS A 119 8.19 -5.65 0.84
CA HIS A 119 7.39 -4.42 0.74
C HIS A 119 7.10 -4.06 -0.72
N TRP A 120 5.85 -3.64 -0.99
CA TRP A 120 5.43 -3.11 -2.29
C TRP A 120 5.62 -4.09 -3.46
N VAL A 121 5.55 -5.38 -3.16
CA VAL A 121 5.47 -6.45 -4.15
C VAL A 121 4.26 -7.30 -3.78
N LEU A 122 3.21 -7.26 -4.60
CA LEU A 122 2.14 -8.25 -4.47
C LEU A 122 2.63 -9.59 -5.02
N PRO A 123 2.35 -10.69 -4.32
CA PRO A 123 2.50 -12.00 -4.90
C PRO A 123 1.71 -12.05 -6.21
N SER A 124 2.31 -12.65 -7.23
CA SER A 124 1.51 -13.07 -8.38
C SER A 124 0.40 -13.97 -7.84
N LEU A 125 -0.85 -13.61 -8.11
CA LEU A 125 -1.97 -14.54 -8.05
C LEU A 125 -1.64 -15.66 -9.03
N THR A 126 -0.89 -16.67 -8.60
CA THR A 126 -0.93 -17.97 -9.24
C THR A 126 -2.32 -18.48 -8.92
N CYS A 127 -3.20 -18.42 -9.92
CA CYS A 127 -4.47 -19.10 -9.89
C CYS A 127 -4.15 -20.58 -9.71
N SER A 128 -4.06 -21.02 -8.47
CA SER A 128 -4.05 -22.44 -8.15
C SER A 128 -5.49 -22.88 -8.32
N ASP A 129 -5.86 -23.20 -9.56
CA ASP A 129 -7.00 -24.05 -9.87
C ASP A 129 -6.71 -25.42 -9.25
N SER A 130 -6.96 -25.53 -7.96
CA SER A 130 -7.08 -26.80 -7.26
C SER A 130 -8.55 -27.00 -6.92
N LEU A 131 -9.37 -27.20 -7.95
CA LEU A 131 -10.54 -28.05 -7.84
C LEU A 131 -10.05 -29.50 -7.79
N SER A 132 -9.65 -29.90 -6.58
CA SER A 132 -9.41 -31.28 -6.22
C SER A 132 -10.71 -31.92 -5.78
N THR A 133 -10.95 -33.13 -6.30
CA THR A 133 -12.04 -34.10 -6.02
C THR A 133 -13.38 -33.76 -6.67
N CYS A 134 -13.93 -34.62 -7.54
CA CYS A 134 -14.28 -36.01 -7.25
C CYS A 134 -13.76 -36.98 -8.31
N GLY A 135 -13.01 -37.99 -7.87
CA GLY A 135 -12.89 -39.24 -8.61
C GLY A 135 -14.18 -40.04 -8.46
N VAL A 136 -14.73 -40.49 -9.58
CA VAL A 136 -15.67 -41.61 -9.62
C VAL A 136 -15.24 -42.49 -10.80
N ASN A 137 -14.55 -43.59 -10.49
CA ASN A 137 -14.56 -44.75 -11.35
C ASN A 137 -15.79 -45.56 -10.93
N GLU A 138 -16.72 -45.80 -11.86
CA GLU A 138 -17.16 -47.15 -12.27
C GLU A 138 -18.40 -47.05 -13.19
N GLU A 139 -18.27 -47.74 -14.32
CA GLU A 139 -19.29 -48.48 -15.09
C GLU A 139 -20.66 -47.88 -15.46
N SER A 140 -20.87 -47.83 -16.78
CA SER A 140 -22.06 -48.35 -17.49
C SER A 140 -23.45 -47.77 -17.18
N GLY A 141 -24.04 -47.06 -18.14
CA GLY A 141 -25.50 -47.00 -18.29
C GLY A 141 -26.10 -45.67 -18.77
N SER A 142 -26.56 -45.65 -20.03
CA SER A 142 -27.72 -44.93 -20.61
C SER A 142 -28.19 -43.55 -20.12
N GLU A 143 -28.38 -42.68 -21.13
CA GLU A 143 -29.45 -41.68 -21.32
C GLU A 143 -29.38 -40.27 -20.70
N LEU A 144 -29.25 -39.30 -21.62
CA LEU A 144 -30.00 -38.02 -21.74
C LEU A 144 -30.17 -37.13 -20.50
N GLY A 145 -29.48 -35.99 -20.50
CA GLY A 145 -29.78 -34.85 -19.61
C GLY A 145 -29.25 -33.53 -20.19
N GLN A 146 -30.17 -32.62 -20.49
CA GLN A 146 -29.99 -31.38 -21.24
C GLN A 146 -29.11 -30.33 -20.55
N CYS A 147 -28.27 -29.64 -21.34
CA CYS A 147 -27.68 -28.35 -21.01
C CYS A 147 -28.73 -27.24 -21.13
N GLN A 148 -28.94 -26.41 -20.09
CA GLN A 148 -29.26 -24.99 -20.29
C GLN A 148 -28.73 -24.12 -19.14
N LEU A 149 -28.04 -23.06 -19.56
CA LEU A 149 -27.49 -21.94 -18.80
C LEU A 149 -28.58 -21.10 -18.13
N SER A 150 -28.26 -20.48 -16.99
CA SER A 150 -28.83 -19.18 -16.64
C SER A 150 -27.88 -18.36 -15.78
N PHE A 151 -27.52 -17.19 -16.29
CA PHE A 151 -26.88 -16.09 -15.58
C PHE A 151 -27.98 -15.12 -15.09
N CYS A 152 -27.84 -14.62 -13.87
CA CYS A 152 -28.24 -13.28 -13.44
C CYS A 152 -27.15 -12.78 -12.48
#